data_AF-A0A1H0N043-F1
#
_entry.id   AF-A0A1H0N043-F1
#
_cell.length_a   1.000
_cell.length_b   1.000
_cell.length_c   1.000
_cell.angle_alpha   90.00
_cell.angle_beta   90.00
_cell.angle_gamma   90.00
#
_symmetry.space_group_name_H-M   'P 1'
#
loop_
_entity.id
_entity.type
_entity.pdbx_description
1 polymer ?
#
loop_
_entity_poly.entity_id
_entity_poly.type
_entity_poly.pdbx_seq_one_letter_code
_entity_poly.pdbx_strand_id
1 'polypeptide(L)'
;MGRICRSHERGRARGFTLVELLVVISLLSLVMLAMASALRTTAQTEERVDARLRKVDDLRTTDGFLRAVLGRVSMRKRLGVIPVNESPYYFLGGPQEMVWVGIMPARYGVGGRFFLRLGLEEGPVGQSLVLRYLPFSNAVAVPDWSQAESYVLVPAVTGLELRYEDPSQEPPQWGAPWTITDRLPQRVSIQIRSATDAWPEIVVAMRALPSSDSSIGGAVFGGSQ
;
A
#
# COMPACT_ATOMS: atom_id res chain seq x y z
N MET A 1 -81.69 -3.39 69.69
CA MET A 1 -80.28 -2.94 69.79
C MET A 1 -79.45 -3.71 68.76
N GLY A 2 -78.64 -3.05 67.93
CA GLY A 2 -77.52 -3.71 67.20
C GLY A 2 -77.64 -3.79 65.67
N ARG A 3 -77.14 -2.75 65.00
CA ARG A 3 -76.94 -2.59 63.54
C ARG A 3 -75.74 -3.43 63.06
N ILE A 4 -75.83 -4.10 61.90
CA ILE A 4 -74.65 -4.33 61.03
C ILE A 4 -75.10 -4.19 59.56
N CYS A 5 -75.07 -2.96 59.04
CA CYS A 5 -75.10 -2.73 57.60
C CYS A 5 -73.68 -2.93 57.06
N ARG A 6 -73.45 -3.98 56.25
CA ARG A 6 -72.22 -4.11 55.45
C ARG A 6 -72.24 -3.05 54.34
N SER A 7 -71.34 -2.08 54.41
CA SER A 7 -71.05 -1.17 53.30
C SER A 7 -70.28 -1.94 52.22
N HIS A 8 -70.92 -2.18 51.08
CA HIS A 8 -70.25 -2.62 49.86
C HIS A 8 -69.51 -1.40 49.30
N GLU A 9 -68.19 -1.29 49.51
CA GLU A 9 -67.38 -0.33 48.79
C GLU A 9 -67.33 -0.76 47.32
N ARG A 10 -68.12 -0.09 46.48
CA ARG A 10 -67.97 -0.17 45.04
C ARG A 10 -66.67 0.53 44.68
N GLY A 11 -65.60 -0.25 44.54
CA GLY A 11 -64.35 0.20 43.95
C GLY A 11 -64.65 0.85 42.60
N ARG A 12 -64.52 2.17 42.55
CA ARG A 12 -64.70 2.95 41.33
C ARG A 12 -63.54 2.60 40.43
N ALA A 13 -63.75 1.68 39.49
CA ALA A 13 -62.80 1.37 38.44
C ALA A 13 -62.47 2.67 37.72
N ARG A 14 -61.33 3.28 38.08
CA ARG A 14 -60.74 4.38 37.32
C ARG A 14 -60.32 3.76 36.00
N GLY A 15 -61.19 3.88 35.01
CA GLY A 15 -60.87 3.54 33.64
C GLY A 15 -59.64 4.32 33.24
N PHE A 16 -58.58 3.58 32.89
CA PHE A 16 -57.35 4.10 32.32
C PHE A 16 -57.72 5.13 31.24
N THR A 17 -57.29 6.37 31.42
CA THR A 17 -57.59 7.39 30.41
C THR A 17 -56.75 7.07 29.16
N LEU A 18 -57.35 7.25 27.98
CA LEU A 18 -56.63 7.18 26.70
C LEU A 18 -55.35 8.05 26.71
N VAL A 19 -55.39 9.16 27.46
CA VAL A 19 -54.26 10.07 27.66
C VAL A 19 -53.09 9.40 28.39
N GLU A 20 -53.36 8.59 29.41
CA GLU A 20 -52.32 7.88 30.17
C GLU A 20 -51.60 6.85 29.32
N LEU A 21 -52.35 6.09 28.50
CA LEU A 21 -51.76 5.16 27.54
C LEU A 21 -50.92 5.91 26.49
N LEU A 22 -51.38 7.08 26.02
CA LEU A 22 -50.67 7.93 25.05
C LEU A 22 -49.36 8.50 25.64
N VAL A 23 -49.37 8.90 26.91
CA VAL A 23 -48.17 9.35 27.62
C VAL A 23 -47.17 8.20 27.79
N VAL A 24 -47.62 7.00 28.15
CA VAL A 24 -46.73 5.83 28.30
C VAL A 24 -46.07 5.45 26.97
N ILE A 25 -46.83 5.38 25.87
CA ILE A 25 -46.25 5.03 24.56
C ILE A 25 -45.31 6.13 24.02
N SER A 26 -45.55 7.40 24.34
CA SER A 26 -44.68 8.49 23.91
C SER A 26 -43.38 8.55 24.72
N LEU A 27 -43.43 8.28 26.03
CA LEU A 27 -42.22 8.12 26.85
C LEU A 27 -41.42 6.89 26.42
N LEU A 28 -42.11 5.77 26.14
CA LEU A 28 -41.45 4.55 25.68
C LEU A 28 -40.76 4.75 24.32
N SER A 29 -41.38 5.48 23.39
CA SER A 29 -40.78 5.76 22.08
C SER A 29 -39.57 6.68 22.19
N LEU A 30 -39.61 7.69 23.07
CA LEU A 30 -38.46 8.55 23.35
C LEU A 30 -37.28 7.78 23.96
N VAL A 31 -37.55 6.87 24.90
CA VAL A 31 -36.52 6.00 25.49
C VAL A 31 -35.91 5.07 24.43
N MET A 32 -36.72 4.46 23.57
CA MET A 32 -36.21 3.63 22.47
C MET A 32 -35.37 4.44 21.46
N LEU A 33 -35.79 5.66 21.11
CA LEU A 33 -35.04 6.57 20.24
C LEU A 33 -33.68 6.96 20.86
N ALA A 34 -33.66 7.29 22.15
CA ALA A 34 -32.43 7.63 22.86
C ALA A 34 -31.46 6.43 22.92
N MET A 35 -31.97 5.23 23.18
CA MET A 35 -31.17 4.00 23.23
C MET A 35 -30.64 3.61 21.84
N ALA A 36 -31.46 3.73 20.79
CA ALA A 36 -31.04 3.52 19.42
C ALA A 36 -29.96 4.53 18.99
N SER A 37 -30.08 5.79 19.40
CA SER A 37 -29.08 6.83 19.15
C SER A 37 -27.75 6.56 19.88
N ALA A 38 -27.80 6.14 21.14
CA ALA A 38 -26.62 5.76 21.92
C ALA A 38 -25.88 4.55 21.31
N LEU A 39 -26.63 3.50 20.91
CA LEU A 39 -26.06 2.33 20.21
C LEU A 39 -25.40 2.74 18.89
N ARG A 40 -26.05 3.62 18.11
CA ARG A 40 -25.50 4.12 16.84
C ARG A 40 -24.24 4.96 17.03
N THR A 41 -24.16 5.75 18.10
CA THR A 41 -23.00 6.60 18.41
C THR A 41 -21.80 5.77 18.87
N THR A 42 -22.06 4.67 19.59
CA THR A 42 -21.02 3.74 20.03
C THR A 42 -20.47 2.94 18.85
N ALA A 43 -21.34 2.43 17.97
CA ALA A 43 -20.96 1.76 16.72
C ALA A 43 -20.16 2.66 15.77
N GLN A 44 -20.49 3.96 15.71
CA GLN A 44 -19.74 4.94 14.90
C GLN A 44 -18.36 5.31 15.46
N THR A 45 -18.08 4.99 16.73
CA THR A 45 -16.80 5.30 17.36
C THR A 45 -15.78 4.16 17.16
N GLU A 46 -16.21 2.91 17.12
CA GLU A 46 -15.38 1.75 16.75
C GLU A 46 -14.91 1.85 15.29
N GLU A 47 -15.81 2.21 14.36
CA GLU A 47 -15.50 2.31 12.93
C GLU A 47 -14.43 3.38 12.60
N ARG A 48 -14.39 4.48 13.36
CA ARG A 48 -13.42 5.57 13.17
C ARG A 48 -12.02 5.25 13.72
N VAL A 49 -11.93 4.41 14.75
CA VAL A 49 -10.65 3.95 15.31
C VAL A 49 -10.07 2.84 14.44
N ASP A 50 -10.90 1.91 13.96
CA ASP A 50 -10.49 0.82 13.06
C ASP A 50 -10.03 1.32 11.69
N ALA A 51 -10.72 2.29 11.10
CA ALA A 51 -10.31 2.88 9.82
C ALA A 51 -8.95 3.58 9.91
N ARG A 52 -8.62 4.17 11.06
CA ARG A 52 -7.32 4.82 11.27
C ARG A 52 -6.20 3.81 11.49
N LEU A 53 -6.46 2.72 12.21
CA LEU A 53 -5.51 1.62 12.39
C LEU A 53 -5.21 0.89 11.08
N ARG A 54 -6.22 0.64 10.24
CA ARG A 54 -6.06 0.02 8.92
C ARG A 54 -5.21 0.87 7.97
N LYS A 55 -5.34 2.20 8.00
CA LYS A 55 -4.53 3.13 7.17
C LYS A 55 -3.06 3.16 7.57
N VAL A 56 -2.76 3.14 8.86
CA VAL A 56 -1.36 3.11 9.34
C VAL A 56 -0.68 1.78 9.00
N ASP A 57 -1.42 0.68 9.05
CA ASP A 57 -0.90 -0.63 8.65
C ASP A 57 -0.62 -0.70 7.13
N ASP A 58 -1.46 -0.05 6.31
CA ASP A 58 -1.27 0.03 4.85
C ASP A 58 0.00 0.81 4.47
N LEU A 59 0.22 1.98 5.08
CA LEU A 59 1.44 2.78 4.91
C LEU A 59 2.70 1.97 5.23
N ARG A 60 2.71 1.30 6.39
CA ARG A 60 3.85 0.50 6.85
C ARG A 60 4.07 -0.72 5.95
N THR A 61 2.99 -1.33 5.46
CA THR A 61 3.04 -2.48 4.56
C THR A 61 3.62 -2.09 3.21
N THR A 62 3.18 -0.97 2.63
CA THR A 62 3.69 -0.46 1.36
C THR A 62 5.15 -0.01 1.45
N ASP A 63 5.55 0.71 2.51
CA ASP A 63 6.97 1.05 2.73
C ASP A 63 7.84 -0.22 2.84
N GLY A 64 7.42 -1.18 3.67
CA GLY A 64 8.13 -2.46 3.84
C GLY A 64 8.19 -3.27 2.55
N PHE A 65 7.15 -3.23 1.72
CA PHE A 65 7.14 -3.85 0.40
C PHE A 65 8.11 -3.16 -0.56
N LEU A 66 8.00 -1.84 -0.74
CA LEU A 66 8.89 -1.07 -1.63
C LEU A 66 10.37 -1.28 -1.26
N ARG A 67 10.69 -1.24 0.03
CA ARG A 67 12.05 -1.55 0.53
C ARG A 67 12.49 -2.97 0.19
N ALA A 68 11.60 -3.95 0.28
CA ALA A 68 11.91 -5.33 -0.03
C ALA A 68 12.15 -5.57 -1.53
N VAL A 69 11.34 -4.95 -2.41
CA VAL A 69 11.47 -5.11 -3.87
C VAL A 69 12.65 -4.32 -4.42
N LEU A 70 12.88 -3.10 -3.95
CA LEU A 70 13.98 -2.23 -4.40
C LEU A 70 15.32 -2.55 -3.75
N GLY A 71 15.30 -3.17 -2.58
CA GLY A 71 16.52 -3.58 -1.87
C GLY A 71 17.29 -4.72 -2.54
N ARG A 72 16.74 -5.31 -3.62
CA ARG A 72 17.23 -6.50 -4.29
C ARG A 72 17.16 -6.35 -5.80
N VAL A 73 18.22 -5.81 -6.38
CA VAL A 73 18.30 -5.47 -7.81
C VAL A 73 19.29 -6.38 -8.52
N SER A 74 18.93 -6.80 -9.72
CA SER A 74 19.79 -7.59 -10.59
C SER A 74 20.76 -6.68 -11.35
N MET A 75 22.07 -6.95 -11.28
CA MET A 75 23.09 -6.25 -12.07
C MET A 75 23.41 -6.99 -13.38
N ARG A 76 22.56 -7.95 -13.75
CA ARG A 76 22.66 -8.66 -15.02
C ARG A 76 22.62 -7.71 -16.21
N LYS A 77 23.59 -7.87 -17.10
CA LYS A 77 23.64 -7.14 -18.38
C LYS A 77 22.74 -7.81 -19.42
N ARG A 78 22.15 -7.02 -20.32
CA ARG A 78 21.40 -7.53 -21.49
C ARG A 78 22.36 -8.32 -22.39
N LEU A 79 21.83 -9.33 -23.06
CA LEU A 79 22.58 -10.12 -24.03
C LEU A 79 22.56 -9.42 -25.40
N GLY A 80 23.64 -9.57 -26.17
CA GLY A 80 23.76 -9.01 -27.52
C GLY A 80 24.63 -7.75 -27.60
N VAL A 81 24.66 -7.14 -28.79
CA VAL A 81 25.38 -5.88 -29.04
C VAL A 81 24.53 -4.73 -28.52
N ILE A 82 25.02 -4.04 -27.50
CA ILE A 82 24.35 -2.88 -26.92
C ILE A 82 25.04 -1.62 -27.44
N PRO A 83 24.29 -0.65 -27.98
CA PRO A 83 24.84 0.65 -28.38
C PRO A 83 25.59 1.32 -27.23
N VAL A 84 26.68 2.02 -27.54
CA VAL A 84 27.53 2.69 -26.51
C VAL A 84 26.75 3.70 -25.67
N ASN A 85 25.68 4.27 -26.20
CA ASN A 85 24.82 5.25 -25.53
C ASN A 85 23.67 4.61 -24.73
N GLU A 86 23.56 3.28 -24.67
CA GLU A 86 22.53 2.60 -23.91
C GLU A 86 23.09 1.88 -22.68
N SER A 87 22.31 1.84 -21.60
CA SER A 87 22.67 1.08 -20.41
C SER A 87 22.70 -0.42 -20.70
N PRO A 88 23.77 -1.15 -20.33
CA PRO A 88 23.77 -2.59 -20.45
C PRO A 88 22.90 -3.25 -19.40
N TYR A 89 22.42 -2.53 -18.38
CA TYR A 89 21.54 -3.07 -17.35
C TYR A 89 20.07 -2.94 -17.75
N TYR A 90 19.23 -3.85 -17.26
CA TYR A 90 17.78 -3.72 -17.34
C TYR A 90 17.29 -2.72 -16.29
N PHE A 91 17.61 -1.44 -16.49
CA PHE A 91 17.22 -0.36 -15.60
C PHE A 91 16.86 0.91 -16.41
N LEU A 92 15.72 1.51 -16.07
CA LEU A 92 15.28 2.82 -16.53
C LEU A 92 14.80 3.61 -15.32
N GLY A 93 15.39 4.77 -15.08
CA GLY A 93 15.04 5.63 -13.95
C GLY A 93 14.51 6.98 -14.41
N GLY A 94 13.19 7.08 -14.63
CA GLY A 94 12.51 8.34 -14.93
C GLY A 94 12.07 9.08 -13.65
N PRO A 95 11.55 10.32 -13.77
CA PRO A 95 11.09 11.10 -12.62
C PRO A 95 9.76 10.60 -12.01
N GLN A 96 8.96 9.84 -12.76
CA GLN A 96 7.65 9.31 -12.33
C GLN A 96 7.44 7.85 -12.73
N GLU A 97 8.47 7.21 -13.29
CA GLU A 97 8.44 5.82 -13.67
C GLU A 97 9.83 5.23 -13.45
N MET A 98 9.89 4.00 -12.96
CA MET A 98 11.13 3.24 -12.87
C MET A 98 10.89 1.81 -13.31
N VAL A 99 11.81 1.29 -14.12
CA VAL A 99 11.83 -0.11 -14.56
C VAL A 99 13.13 -0.75 -14.11
N TRP A 100 13.06 -1.94 -13.52
CA TRP A 100 14.23 -2.70 -13.12
C TRP A 100 13.98 -4.20 -13.14
N VAL A 101 15.05 -5.00 -13.00
CA VAL A 101 14.95 -6.43 -12.71
C VAL A 101 15.27 -6.67 -11.24
N GLY A 102 14.37 -7.38 -10.55
CA GLY A 102 14.50 -7.69 -9.13
C GLY A 102 13.85 -9.03 -8.77
N ILE A 103 13.64 -9.25 -7.48
CA ILE A 103 12.97 -10.46 -6.96
C ILE A 103 11.69 -10.04 -6.24
N MET A 104 10.57 -10.67 -6.61
CA MET A 104 9.32 -10.52 -5.87
C MET A 104 9.43 -11.22 -4.50
N PRO A 105 9.06 -10.57 -3.39
CA PRO A 105 9.04 -11.21 -2.07
C PRO A 105 8.08 -12.41 -2.08
N ALA A 106 8.45 -13.49 -1.39
CA ALA A 106 7.73 -14.78 -1.43
C ALA A 106 6.23 -14.70 -1.10
N ARG A 107 5.80 -13.70 -0.33
CA ARG A 107 4.38 -13.48 0.00
C ARG A 107 3.56 -12.89 -1.16
N TYR A 108 4.20 -12.46 -2.25
CA TYR A 108 3.57 -11.82 -3.42
C TYR A 108 3.95 -12.46 -4.76
N GLY A 109 4.68 -13.57 -4.76
CA GLY A 109 5.10 -14.20 -6.02
C GLY A 109 5.76 -15.56 -5.84
N VAL A 110 5.71 -16.35 -6.90
CA VAL A 110 6.51 -17.57 -7.05
C VAL A 110 7.96 -17.11 -7.22
N GLY A 111 8.87 -17.58 -6.37
CA GLY A 111 10.27 -17.10 -6.36
C GLY A 111 10.90 -17.06 -7.76
N GLY A 112 11.82 -16.13 -7.99
CA GLY A 112 12.42 -15.92 -9.30
C GLY A 112 12.72 -14.44 -9.57
N ARG A 113 13.31 -14.15 -10.73
CA ARG A 113 13.52 -12.78 -11.19
C ARG A 113 12.30 -12.28 -11.96
N PHE A 114 11.99 -11.01 -11.79
CA PHE A 114 10.90 -10.34 -12.48
C PHE A 114 11.40 -9.03 -13.08
N PHE A 115 10.87 -8.69 -14.25
CA PHE A 115 10.81 -7.29 -14.66
C PHE A 115 9.76 -6.59 -13.80
N LEU A 116 10.11 -5.41 -13.31
CA LEU A 116 9.32 -4.63 -12.38
C LEU A 116 9.21 -3.22 -12.94
N ARG A 117 8.00 -2.65 -12.91
CA ARG A 117 7.73 -1.27 -13.31
C ARG A 117 6.91 -0.60 -12.22
N LEU A 118 7.47 0.44 -11.63
CA LEU A 118 6.79 1.30 -10.68
C LEU A 118 6.38 2.58 -11.40
N GLY A 119 5.11 2.98 -11.29
CA GLY A 119 4.63 4.21 -11.90
C GLY A 119 3.20 4.55 -11.48
N LEU A 120 2.68 5.63 -12.03
CA LEU A 120 1.28 6.04 -11.82
C LEU A 120 0.39 5.47 -12.93
N GLU A 121 -0.75 4.93 -12.54
CA GLU A 121 -1.78 4.43 -13.46
C GLU A 121 -3.16 4.93 -13.05
N GLU A 122 -4.08 5.00 -14.02
CA GLU A 122 -5.47 5.31 -13.74
C GLU A 122 -6.12 4.20 -12.91
N GLY A 123 -6.82 4.59 -11.84
CA GLY A 123 -7.56 3.71 -10.97
C GLY A 123 -8.97 4.25 -10.67
N PRO A 124 -9.75 3.54 -9.84
CA PRO A 124 -11.16 3.88 -9.59
C PRO A 124 -11.36 5.26 -8.93
N VAL A 125 -10.35 5.74 -8.19
CA VAL A 125 -10.40 6.99 -7.41
C VAL A 125 -9.30 7.94 -7.86
N GLY A 126 -9.10 8.06 -9.18
CA GLY A 126 -8.03 8.87 -9.78
C GLY A 126 -6.75 8.06 -9.98
N GLN A 127 -5.59 8.70 -9.92
CA GLN A 127 -4.32 7.98 -10.12
C GLN A 127 -3.95 7.14 -8.92
N SER A 128 -3.29 6.02 -9.18
CA SER A 128 -2.78 5.09 -8.17
C SER A 128 -1.31 4.80 -8.43
N LEU A 129 -0.52 4.64 -7.38
CA LEU A 129 0.83 4.08 -7.49
C LEU A 129 0.71 2.57 -7.70
N VAL A 130 1.23 2.09 -8.82
CA VAL A 130 1.11 0.69 -9.22
C VAL A 130 2.49 0.11 -9.47
N LEU A 131 2.70 -1.12 -8.99
CA LEU A 131 3.79 -1.97 -9.41
C LEU A 131 3.27 -2.98 -10.43
N ARG A 132 3.75 -2.90 -11.67
CA ARG A 132 3.60 -3.97 -12.65
C ARG A 132 4.77 -4.93 -12.59
N TYR A 133 4.50 -6.21 -12.80
CA TYR A 133 5.53 -7.23 -12.79
C TYR A 133 5.22 -8.36 -13.79
N LEU A 134 6.30 -8.94 -14.31
CA LEU A 134 6.26 -10.06 -15.24
C LEU A 134 7.53 -10.90 -15.11
N PRO A 135 7.44 -12.23 -15.29
CA PRO A 135 8.60 -13.11 -15.16
C PRO A 135 9.77 -12.64 -16.04
N PHE A 136 10.96 -12.62 -15.47
CA PHE A 136 12.15 -12.23 -16.22
C PHE A 136 12.51 -13.30 -17.25
N SER A 137 12.71 -12.87 -18.49
CA SER A 137 13.28 -13.69 -19.56
C SER A 137 14.51 -12.98 -20.13
N ASN A 138 15.52 -13.75 -20.55
CA ASN A 138 16.76 -13.20 -21.13
C ASN A 138 16.56 -12.65 -22.57
N ALA A 139 15.32 -12.40 -22.98
CA ALA A 139 15.02 -11.90 -24.31
C ALA A 139 15.61 -10.48 -24.49
N VAL A 140 15.99 -10.17 -25.72
CA VAL A 140 16.49 -8.84 -26.13
C VAL A 140 15.36 -7.81 -26.17
N ALA A 141 14.10 -8.24 -26.12
CA ALA A 141 12.93 -7.39 -26.25
C ALA A 141 12.61 -6.62 -24.95
N VAL A 142 12.10 -5.40 -25.13
CA VAL A 142 11.43 -4.62 -24.08
C VAL A 142 10.23 -5.41 -23.57
N PRO A 143 9.98 -5.49 -22.26
CA PRO A 143 8.78 -6.14 -21.73
C PRO A 143 7.48 -5.58 -22.30
N ASP A 144 6.57 -6.47 -22.69
CA ASP A 144 5.19 -6.09 -22.98
C ASP A 144 4.39 -5.93 -21.68
N TRP A 145 4.25 -4.69 -21.23
CA TRP A 145 3.56 -4.37 -19.98
C TRP A 145 2.04 -4.60 -20.02
N SER A 146 1.46 -4.83 -21.20
CA SER A 146 0.02 -5.15 -21.33
C SER A 146 -0.33 -6.52 -20.74
N GLN A 147 0.63 -7.44 -20.74
CA GLN A 147 0.50 -8.79 -20.16
C GLN A 147 0.95 -8.87 -18.70
N ALA A 148 1.42 -7.75 -18.13
CA ALA A 148 1.96 -7.73 -16.78
C ALA A 148 0.84 -7.81 -15.74
N GLU A 149 1.09 -8.58 -14.69
CA GLU A 149 0.29 -8.49 -13.47
C GLU A 149 0.52 -7.13 -12.80
N SER A 150 -0.50 -6.60 -12.14
CA SER A 150 -0.45 -5.31 -11.45
C SER A 150 -0.78 -5.46 -9.97
N TYR A 151 -0.09 -4.68 -9.15
CA TYR A 151 -0.36 -4.55 -7.73
C TYR A 151 -0.48 -3.07 -7.37
N VAL A 152 -1.66 -2.67 -6.90
CA VAL A 152 -1.91 -1.30 -6.44
C VAL A 152 -1.26 -1.13 -5.07
N LEU A 153 -0.28 -0.23 -4.99
CA LEU A 153 0.44 0.07 -3.76
C LEU A 153 -0.22 1.16 -2.95
N VAL A 154 -0.67 2.20 -3.63
CA VAL A 154 -1.31 3.37 -3.02
C VAL A 154 -2.41 3.86 -3.94
N PRO A 155 -3.68 3.79 -3.53
CA PRO A 155 -4.77 4.40 -4.28
C PRO A 155 -4.81 5.92 -4.08
N ALA A 156 -5.48 6.64 -4.99
CA ALA A 156 -5.77 8.08 -4.86
C ALA A 156 -4.51 8.95 -4.61
N VAL A 157 -3.47 8.72 -5.42
CA VAL A 157 -2.23 9.48 -5.43
C VAL A 157 -2.39 10.72 -6.33
N THR A 158 -1.87 11.84 -5.86
CA THR A 158 -1.86 13.14 -6.57
C THR A 158 -0.51 13.46 -7.20
N GLY A 159 0.55 12.74 -6.81
CA GLY A 159 1.86 12.86 -7.45
C GLY A 159 2.86 11.81 -6.98
N LEU A 160 3.83 11.55 -7.85
CA LEU A 160 5.00 10.72 -7.60
C LEU A 160 6.23 11.50 -8.02
N GLU A 161 7.30 11.39 -7.24
CA GLU A 161 8.62 11.88 -7.58
C GLU A 161 9.66 10.83 -7.22
N LEU A 162 10.48 10.48 -8.21
CA LEU A 162 11.58 9.54 -8.10
C LEU A 162 12.89 10.28 -8.31
N ARG A 163 13.83 10.10 -7.37
CA ARG A 163 15.19 10.63 -7.48
C ARG A 163 16.21 9.53 -7.24
N TYR A 164 17.37 9.70 -7.83
CA TYR A 164 18.41 8.69 -7.89
C TYR A 164 19.73 9.26 -7.39
N GLU A 165 20.40 8.55 -6.49
CA GLU A 165 21.67 8.95 -5.90
C GLU A 165 22.85 8.46 -6.75
N ASP A 166 23.66 9.39 -7.24
CA ASP A 166 24.95 9.13 -7.87
C ASP A 166 26.09 9.23 -6.84
N PRO A 167 26.80 8.11 -6.58
CA PRO A 167 27.94 8.09 -5.66
C PRO A 167 29.25 8.58 -6.29
N SER A 168 29.24 9.11 -7.53
CA SER A 168 30.47 9.54 -8.23
C SER A 168 31.18 10.73 -7.59
N GLN A 169 30.46 11.53 -6.80
CA GLN A 169 30.95 12.74 -6.15
C GLN A 169 30.73 12.67 -4.64
N GLU A 170 31.52 13.44 -3.88
CA GLU A 170 31.37 13.62 -2.44
C GLU A 170 31.04 15.11 -2.16
N PRO A 171 29.85 15.43 -1.62
CA PRO A 171 28.78 14.51 -1.23
C PRO A 171 28.04 13.90 -2.44
N PRO A 172 27.40 12.72 -2.28
CA PRO A 172 26.59 12.09 -3.32
C PRO A 172 25.50 13.03 -3.85
N GLN A 173 25.25 12.99 -5.16
CA GLN A 173 24.31 13.88 -5.82
C GLN A 173 23.00 13.17 -6.14
N TRP A 174 21.88 13.85 -5.89
CA TRP A 174 20.54 13.35 -6.17
C TRP A 174 19.94 14.00 -7.40
N GLY A 175 19.63 13.21 -8.42
CA GLY A 175 19.08 13.70 -9.70
C GLY A 175 17.95 12.84 -10.26
N ALA A 176 17.27 13.38 -11.27
CA ALA A 176 16.32 12.67 -12.11
C ALA A 176 16.26 13.35 -13.49
N PRO A 177 16.11 12.60 -14.60
CA PRO A 177 16.16 11.13 -14.69
C PRO A 177 17.58 10.58 -14.44
N TRP A 178 17.70 9.28 -14.23
CA TRP A 178 18.98 8.58 -14.20
C TRP A 178 19.51 8.37 -15.63
N THR A 179 20.58 9.09 -15.98
CA THR A 179 21.16 9.09 -17.34
C THR A 179 22.47 8.31 -17.46
N ILE A 180 23.06 7.90 -16.35
CA ILE A 180 24.35 7.21 -16.31
C ILE A 180 24.15 5.75 -16.77
N THR A 181 24.86 5.34 -17.82
CA THR A 181 24.68 4.03 -18.45
C THR A 181 25.64 2.96 -17.93
N ASP A 182 26.78 3.34 -17.35
CA ASP A 182 27.82 2.38 -16.92
C ASP A 182 27.53 1.70 -15.56
N ARG A 183 26.56 2.23 -14.80
CA ARG A 183 26.22 1.77 -13.43
C ARG A 183 24.75 2.03 -13.08
N LEU A 184 24.31 1.41 -11.99
CA LEU A 184 23.01 1.66 -11.35
C LEU A 184 23.13 2.75 -10.27
N PRO A 185 22.03 3.43 -9.91
CA PRO A 185 22.05 4.35 -8.77
C PRO A 185 22.27 3.61 -7.45
N GLN A 186 22.92 4.27 -6.49
CA GLN A 186 23.19 3.67 -5.19
C GLN A 186 21.93 3.59 -4.33
N ARG A 187 21.09 4.63 -4.41
CA ARG A 187 19.82 4.73 -3.72
C ARG A 187 18.75 5.33 -4.62
N VAL A 188 17.50 5.00 -4.31
CA VAL A 188 16.31 5.62 -4.88
C VAL A 188 15.55 6.30 -3.76
N SER A 189 15.13 7.53 -4.00
CA SER A 189 14.16 8.25 -3.18
C SER A 189 12.81 8.21 -3.89
N ILE A 190 11.78 7.88 -3.14
CA ILE A 190 10.39 7.83 -3.60
C ILE A 190 9.60 8.78 -2.72
N GLN A 191 9.03 9.81 -3.33
CA GLN A 191 8.11 10.72 -2.67
C GLN A 191 6.72 10.57 -3.30
N ILE A 192 5.75 10.24 -2.45
CA ILE A 192 4.35 10.02 -2.83
C ILE A 192 3.54 11.16 -2.25
N ARG A 193 2.72 11.82 -3.07
CA ARG A 193 1.79 12.87 -2.63
C ARG A 193 0.37 12.33 -2.71
N SER A 194 -0.35 12.32 -1.60
CA SER A 194 -1.78 11.97 -1.55
C SER A 194 -2.56 13.11 -0.89
N ALA A 195 -3.85 13.21 -1.22
CA ALA A 195 -4.75 14.19 -0.60
C ALA A 195 -5.15 13.81 0.83
N THR A 196 -5.12 12.51 1.16
CA THR A 196 -5.62 11.99 2.44
C THR A 196 -4.53 11.68 3.45
N ASP A 197 -3.36 11.23 2.96
CA ASP A 197 -2.31 10.66 3.79
C ASP A 197 -0.96 11.32 3.50
N ALA A 198 -0.22 11.65 4.57
CA ALA A 198 1.12 12.19 4.47
C ALA A 198 2.14 11.04 4.41
N TRP A 199 2.69 10.79 3.22
CA TRP A 199 3.71 9.77 3.03
C TRP A 199 5.10 10.31 3.38
N PRO A 200 5.91 9.57 4.16
CA PRO A 200 7.30 9.93 4.36
C PRO A 200 8.10 9.72 3.07
N GLU A 201 9.24 10.40 2.96
CA GLU A 201 10.20 10.09 1.90
C GLU A 201 10.80 8.69 2.12
N ILE A 202 10.66 7.82 1.12
CA ILE A 202 11.16 6.46 1.17
C ILE A 202 12.50 6.41 0.43
N VAL A 203 13.60 6.38 1.19
CA VAL A 203 14.94 6.17 0.63
C VAL A 203 15.33 4.70 0.75
N VAL A 204 15.66 4.06 -0.37
CA VAL A 204 16.03 2.64 -0.45
C VAL A 204 17.39 2.48 -1.14
N ALA A 205 18.29 1.71 -0.53
CA ALA A 205 19.55 1.32 -1.16
C ALA A 205 19.34 0.18 -2.17
N MET A 206 19.84 0.36 -3.39
CA MET A 206 19.75 -0.63 -4.46
C MET A 206 20.91 -1.62 -4.36
N ARG A 207 20.72 -2.71 -3.61
CA ARG A 207 21.78 -3.71 -3.42
C ARG A 207 21.71 -4.79 -4.50
N ALA A 208 22.89 -5.14 -5.03
CA ALA A 208 23.04 -6.24 -5.97
C ALA A 208 22.61 -7.57 -5.33
N LEU A 209 21.98 -8.44 -6.13
CA LEU A 209 21.67 -9.81 -5.72
C LEU A 209 22.95 -10.66 -5.58
N PRO A 210 23.25 -11.24 -4.40
CA PRO A 210 24.54 -11.92 -4.16
C PRO A 210 24.80 -13.22 -4.93
N SER A 211 23.78 -13.87 -5.52
CA SER A 211 23.88 -15.32 -5.83
C SER A 211 23.34 -15.78 -7.19
N SER A 212 23.18 -14.89 -8.18
CA SER A 212 22.75 -15.36 -9.52
C SER A 212 23.26 -14.53 -10.70
N ASP A 213 24.14 -13.55 -10.45
CA ASP A 213 24.87 -12.83 -11.49
C ASP A 213 26.19 -13.56 -11.78
N SER A 214 26.11 -14.54 -12.69
CA SER A 214 27.28 -15.25 -13.22
C SER A 214 28.21 -14.35 -14.07
N SER A 215 28.11 -13.02 -13.95
CA SER A 215 29.03 -12.04 -14.54
C SER A 215 30.17 -11.65 -13.59
N ILE A 216 30.12 -12.06 -12.31
CA ILE A 216 31.29 -12.00 -11.42
C ILE A 216 32.14 -13.23 -11.72
N GLY A 217 33.30 -13.00 -12.34
CA GLY A 217 34.19 -14.02 -12.89
C GLY A 217 34.41 -15.22 -11.99
N GLY A 218 34.49 -16.40 -12.62
CA GLY A 218 34.67 -17.68 -11.97
C GLY A 218 35.75 -17.62 -10.90
N ALA A 219 35.37 -17.99 -9.68
CA ALA A 219 36.33 -18.29 -8.64
C ALA A 219 37.16 -19.50 -9.10
N VAL A 220 38.38 -19.22 -9.55
CA VAL A 220 39.41 -20.25 -9.74
C VAL A 220 39.87 -20.67 -8.34
N PHE A 221 39.34 -21.78 -7.85
CA PHE A 221 39.93 -22.46 -6.71
C PHE A 221 41.18 -23.19 -7.19
N GLY A 222 42.33 -22.53 -7.05
CA GLY A 222 43.63 -23.17 -7.17
C GLY A 222 43.86 -24.09 -5.98
N GLY A 223 43.69 -25.40 -6.18
CA GLY A 223 44.17 -26.44 -5.28
C GLY A 223 45.39 -27.09 -5.89
N SER A 224 46.57 -26.72 -5.41
CA SER A 224 47.82 -27.42 -5.66
C SER A 224 47.80 -28.81 -5.00
N GLN A 225 48.11 -29.86 -5.75
CA GLN A 225 48.98 -30.94 -5.31
C GLN A 225 49.84 -31.39 -6.48
#